data_AF-A0A0S1X9D2-F1
#
_entry.id   AF-A0A0S1X9D2-F1
#
_cell.length_a   1.000
_cell.length_b   1.000
_cell.length_c   1.000
_cell.angle_alpha   90.00
_cell.angle_beta   90.00
_cell.angle_gamma   90.00
#
_symmetry.space_group_name_H-M   'P 1'
#
loop_
_entity.id
_entity.type
_entity.pdbx_description
1 polymer ?
#
loop_
_entity_poly.entity_id
_entity_poly.type
_entity_poly.pdbx_seq_one_letter_code
_entity_poly.pdbx_strand_id
1 'polypeptide(L)'
;MKVRKIAALAVGAAMVGATMGFASAQANLPGKDFFVKDGQPNVKIVVGSQAAAMDVASAADIAVALGSLLYTEKEAEAAGVSVVVKKDLTPDYTYYIPVFSNYYADTGTNPSATAWDQLTDNWWNGSAYNGSYNDWLAWTPKFVDEVENMDAINGDYQVDWDFTISNIELSDSEQNTIVYVPRSADLTIPAGDFTVLLNYTIANWTYSETTPDDIWGNLSPSTTTDEVHDDDNPGGYTFSGYIYDGVGAGDTFTVLGNTYYILDVLADGIKYGHDHGQVWFHVGDVKEFDGYKIRAVDISVSPSNKALFEITAPDGRSDLVIISTDEGDVDISTKSDKFNPGEVVLKLDDTFVGIDGNLIAQLEVRTNVVEVHTGDELVSGWVVNFTIENNKVKWLTLTNANDLSGSTLDILGKYKMYYEVDSHTLETDDTTYYAAKAYIVVKPSEPIIQTEELKVGDEVSDTGWVVDQIKGGTYTEVTVMHPTEPITYLDTEIDPENIDSNLILVGGPVANAVTKYLVDNGYSKVDWYNSAGDIEYIEDYNGFGILIVAGKDRYATREAAKQLMEYLSNLS
;
A
#
# COMPACT_ATOMS: atom_id res chain seq x y z
N MET A 1 -18.66 31.43 -7.59
CA MET A 1 -17.54 30.85 -6.83
C MET A 1 -18.11 29.65 -6.06
N LYS A 2 -18.00 28.44 -6.62
CA LYS A 2 -18.48 27.21 -5.96
C LYS A 2 -17.39 26.73 -5.02
N VAL A 3 -17.73 26.61 -3.74
CA VAL A 3 -16.83 26.10 -2.69
C VAL A 3 -16.60 24.61 -2.95
N ARG A 4 -15.41 24.21 -3.40
CA ARG A 4 -14.97 22.81 -3.42
C ARG A 4 -14.57 22.44 -1.99
N LYS A 5 -15.16 21.37 -1.45
CA LYS A 5 -14.91 20.91 -0.07
C LYS A 5 -13.76 19.90 -0.11
N ILE A 6 -12.64 20.20 0.57
CA ILE A 6 -11.50 19.28 0.74
C ILE A 6 -11.74 18.47 2.02
N ALA A 7 -11.60 17.15 1.95
CA ALA A 7 -11.64 16.25 3.10
C ALA A 7 -10.21 15.77 3.40
N ALA A 8 -9.77 15.92 4.64
CA ALA A 8 -8.45 15.46 5.12
C ALA A 8 -8.64 14.35 6.16
N LEU A 9 -7.82 13.30 6.09
CA LEU A 9 -7.79 12.21 7.06
C LEU A 9 -6.43 12.22 7.77
N ALA A 10 -6.42 12.37 9.10
CA ALA A 10 -5.20 12.29 9.89
C ALA A 10 -4.85 10.83 10.19
N VAL A 11 -3.61 10.43 9.94
CA VAL A 11 -3.10 9.09 10.25
C VAL A 11 -1.92 9.26 11.22
N GLY A 12 -2.06 8.82 12.48
CA GLY A 12 -0.97 8.92 13.45
C GLY A 12 -1.23 8.29 14.84
N ALA A 13 -0.24 7.46 15.24
CA ALA A 13 0.13 6.88 16.54
C ALA A 13 -0.93 6.13 17.40
N ALA A 14 -0.57 4.91 17.82
CA ALA A 14 -1.35 4.05 18.71
C ALA A 14 -1.58 4.71 20.08
N MET A 15 -2.85 4.91 20.45
CA MET A 15 -3.23 5.40 21.77
C MET A 15 -3.08 4.28 22.82
N VAL A 16 -2.14 4.42 23.75
CA VAL A 16 -2.12 3.61 24.98
C VAL A 16 -3.19 4.17 25.92
N GLY A 17 -4.14 3.31 26.31
CA GLY A 17 -5.41 3.69 26.92
C GLY A 17 -5.29 4.36 28.28
N ALA A 18 -6.19 5.31 28.52
CA ALA A 18 -6.43 5.91 29.83
C ALA A 18 -6.90 4.83 30.82
N THR A 19 -6.11 4.60 31.87
CA THR A 19 -6.45 3.71 32.97
C THR A 19 -7.58 4.33 33.80
N MET A 20 -8.71 3.61 33.87
CA MET A 20 -9.84 3.94 34.72
C MET A 20 -9.48 3.71 36.20
N GLY A 21 -9.48 4.77 37.00
CA GLY A 21 -9.32 4.68 38.45
C GLY A 21 -10.49 3.94 39.11
N PHE A 22 -10.21 2.79 39.72
CA PHE A 22 -11.10 2.12 40.65
C PHE A 22 -10.55 2.26 42.06
N ALA A 23 -11.26 3.01 42.90
CA ALA A 23 -11.00 3.10 44.32
C ALA A 23 -11.34 1.75 45.00
N SER A 24 -10.33 1.08 45.57
CA SER A 24 -10.54 -0.03 46.50
C SER A 24 -9.98 0.32 47.88
N ALA A 25 -10.68 -0.14 48.91
CA ALA A 25 -10.63 0.38 50.27
C ALA A 25 -9.40 -0.12 51.07
N GLN A 26 -8.36 0.71 51.18
CA GLN A 26 -7.30 0.60 52.20
C GLN A 26 -7.03 1.99 52.79
N ALA A 27 -7.91 2.45 53.67
CA ALA A 27 -7.99 3.84 54.11
C ALA A 27 -6.79 4.39 54.93
N ASN A 28 -5.72 3.62 55.14
CA ASN A 28 -4.60 3.98 56.02
C ASN A 28 -3.19 3.74 55.42
N LEU A 29 -3.05 3.46 54.11
CA LEU A 29 -1.73 3.37 53.45
C LEU A 29 -1.36 4.71 52.78
N PRO A 30 -0.06 5.07 52.71
CA PRO A 30 0.37 6.35 52.14
C PRO A 30 0.22 6.38 50.61
N GLY A 31 0.02 7.57 50.03
CA GLY A 31 -0.06 7.76 48.57
C GLY A 31 1.29 7.64 47.84
N LYS A 32 1.27 7.72 46.50
CA LYS A 32 2.45 7.55 45.61
C LYS A 32 3.66 8.38 46.05
N ASP A 33 3.46 9.64 46.44
CA ASP A 33 4.53 10.57 46.86
C ASP A 33 5.37 10.08 48.05
N PHE A 34 4.82 9.21 48.90
CA PHE A 34 5.59 8.58 49.98
C PHE A 34 6.69 7.67 49.43
N PHE A 35 6.37 6.93 48.37
CA PHE A 35 7.22 5.92 47.76
C PHE A 35 8.11 6.49 46.66
N VAL A 36 7.57 7.36 45.82
CA VAL A 36 8.21 7.94 44.64
C VAL A 36 7.84 9.41 44.54
N LYS A 37 8.84 10.27 44.43
CA LYS A 37 8.66 11.70 44.22
C LYS A 37 9.48 12.14 43.01
N ASP A 38 8.85 12.86 42.09
CA ASP A 38 9.47 13.33 40.84
C ASP A 38 10.11 12.18 40.01
N GLY A 39 9.46 11.01 39.99
CA GLY A 39 9.93 9.80 39.31
C GLY A 39 11.11 9.09 39.98
N GLN A 40 11.59 9.58 41.12
CA GLN A 40 12.71 8.99 41.88
C GLN A 40 12.22 8.36 43.20
N PRO A 41 12.93 7.34 43.72
CA PRO A 41 12.60 6.77 45.02
C PRO A 41 12.61 7.83 46.12
N ASN A 42 11.53 7.89 46.92
CA ASN A 42 11.42 8.79 48.07
C ASN A 42 11.41 8.02 49.41
N VAL A 43 11.80 6.75 49.36
CA VAL A 43 11.72 5.81 50.49
C VAL A 43 12.93 4.88 50.53
N LYS A 44 13.36 4.50 51.73
CA LYS A 44 14.37 3.45 51.97
C LYS A 44 13.68 2.18 52.49
N ILE A 45 13.94 1.04 51.86
CA ILE A 45 13.49 -0.28 52.34
C ILE A 45 14.54 -0.81 53.30
N VAL A 46 14.17 -1.00 54.56
CA VAL A 46 15.07 -1.40 55.64
C VAL A 46 14.76 -2.84 56.03
N VAL A 47 15.73 -3.74 55.85
CA VAL A 47 15.62 -5.13 56.29
C VAL A 47 16.49 -5.37 57.51
N GLY A 48 16.04 -6.24 58.39
CA GLY A 48 16.81 -6.61 59.57
C GLY A 48 18.17 -7.26 59.26
N SER A 49 19.24 -6.84 59.93
CA SER A 49 20.57 -7.46 59.84
C SER A 49 20.59 -8.91 60.34
N GLN A 50 19.61 -9.30 61.16
CA GLN A 50 19.38 -10.68 61.64
C GLN A 50 18.17 -11.34 60.96
N ALA A 51 17.61 -10.73 59.92
CA ALA A 51 16.41 -11.23 59.27
C ALA A 51 16.67 -12.56 58.55
N ALA A 52 15.62 -13.39 58.42
CA ALA A 52 15.74 -14.62 57.66
C ALA A 52 15.89 -14.29 56.16
N ALA A 53 16.51 -15.19 55.39
CA ALA A 53 16.65 -15.03 53.94
C ALA A 53 15.32 -14.72 53.21
N MET A 54 14.19 -15.17 53.78
CA MET A 54 12.85 -14.92 53.24
C MET A 54 12.35 -13.48 53.44
N ASP A 55 12.76 -12.81 54.51
CA ASP A 55 12.44 -11.41 54.76
C ASP A 55 13.28 -10.51 53.83
N VAL A 56 14.55 -10.89 53.61
CA VAL A 56 15.44 -10.25 52.61
C VAL A 56 14.88 -10.39 51.20
N ALA A 57 14.38 -11.57 50.83
CA ALA A 57 13.71 -11.78 49.55
C ALA A 57 12.44 -10.92 49.41
N SER A 58 11.70 -10.73 50.52
CA SER A 58 10.50 -9.88 50.52
C SER A 58 10.84 -8.39 50.36
N ALA A 59 11.92 -7.92 50.97
CA ALA A 59 12.43 -6.57 50.75
C ALA A 59 12.88 -6.35 49.29
N ALA A 60 13.54 -7.34 48.68
CA ALA A 60 13.93 -7.29 47.27
C ALA A 60 12.72 -7.23 46.33
N ASP A 61 11.68 -8.02 46.59
CA ASP A 61 10.48 -8.00 45.74
C ASP A 61 9.70 -6.69 45.86
N ILE A 62 9.63 -6.09 47.06
CA ILE A 62 9.08 -4.73 47.25
C ILE A 62 9.91 -3.70 46.48
N ALA A 63 11.24 -3.81 46.48
CA ALA A 63 12.12 -2.92 45.72
C ALA A 63 11.87 -3.01 44.20
N VAL A 64 11.61 -4.21 43.69
CA VAL A 64 11.23 -4.43 42.28
C VAL A 64 9.88 -3.80 41.97
N ALA A 65 8.89 -3.98 42.85
CA ALA A 65 7.56 -3.37 42.70
C ALA A 65 7.60 -1.84 42.77
N LEU A 66 8.50 -1.25 43.57
CA LEU A 66 8.76 0.19 43.54
C LEU A 66 9.41 0.64 42.23
N GLY A 67 10.28 -0.20 41.66
CA GLY A 67 10.93 0.07 40.38
C GLY A 67 9.96 0.34 39.24
N SER A 68 8.76 -0.27 39.24
CA SER A 68 7.74 0.00 38.21
C SER A 68 7.04 1.36 38.34
N LEU A 69 7.27 2.07 39.45
CA LEU A 69 6.70 3.42 39.68
C LEU A 69 7.69 4.54 39.33
N LEU A 70 8.93 4.21 38.96
CA LEU A 70 10.00 5.17 38.68
C LEU A 70 9.92 5.68 37.24
N TYR A 71 9.00 6.60 36.98
CA TYR A 71 8.90 7.27 35.70
C TYR A 71 8.39 8.70 35.87
N THR A 72 8.63 9.55 34.87
CA THR A 72 8.00 10.86 34.73
C THR A 72 7.18 10.91 33.46
N GLU A 73 6.05 11.59 33.49
CA GLU A 73 5.17 11.79 32.35
C GLU A 73 5.25 13.23 31.86
N LYS A 74 5.25 13.42 30.54
CA LYS A 74 5.15 14.74 29.91
C LYS A 74 4.19 14.66 28.74
N GLU A 75 3.26 15.60 28.64
CA GLU A 75 2.47 15.78 27.41
C GLU A 75 3.38 16.34 26.30
N ALA A 76 3.48 15.61 25.20
CA ALA A 76 4.21 16.02 24.01
C ALA A 76 3.23 16.22 22.84
N GLU A 77 3.44 17.28 22.07
CA GLU A 77 2.82 17.45 20.76
C GLU A 77 3.50 16.49 19.78
N ALA A 78 2.72 15.79 18.96
CA ALA A 78 3.25 14.93 17.91
C ALA A 78 4.07 15.75 16.90
N ALA A 79 5.39 15.61 16.95
CA ALA A 79 6.27 16.09 15.90
C ALA A 79 6.29 15.07 14.75
N GLY A 80 6.17 15.54 13.51
CA GLY A 80 6.22 14.69 12.31
C GLY A 80 4.86 14.20 11.80
N VAL A 81 3.75 14.85 12.17
CA VAL A 81 2.43 14.53 11.60
C VAL A 81 2.37 15.01 10.16
N SER A 82 1.95 14.14 9.26
CA SER A 82 1.54 14.47 7.90
C SER A 82 0.02 14.32 7.76
N VAL A 83 -0.53 14.96 6.73
CA VAL A 83 -1.92 14.76 6.31
C VAL A 83 -1.93 14.26 4.89
N VAL A 84 -2.78 13.28 4.62
CA VAL A 84 -3.07 12.89 3.23
C VAL A 84 -4.25 13.73 2.76
N VAL A 85 -4.00 14.58 1.79
CA VAL A 85 -5.05 15.32 1.08
C VAL A 85 -5.45 14.55 -0.17
N LYS A 86 -6.75 14.60 -0.50
CA LYS A 86 -7.31 14.01 -1.71
C LYS A 86 -7.84 15.13 -2.60
N LYS A 87 -7.32 15.22 -3.82
CA LYS A 87 -7.79 16.13 -4.87
C LYS A 87 -8.55 15.31 -5.90
N ASP A 88 -9.83 15.61 -6.03
CA ASP A 88 -10.68 15.06 -7.11
C ASP A 88 -10.36 15.83 -8.39
N LEU A 89 -9.58 15.19 -9.26
CA LEU A 89 -9.21 15.61 -10.60
C LEU A 89 -10.15 15.08 -11.66
N THR A 90 -11.23 14.37 -11.30
CA THR A 90 -12.16 13.80 -12.28
C THR A 90 -12.53 14.88 -13.27
N PRO A 91 -12.21 14.66 -14.55
CA PRO A 91 -12.66 15.54 -15.59
C PRO A 91 -14.16 15.78 -15.49
N ASP A 92 -14.58 17.05 -15.36
CA ASP A 92 -15.98 17.42 -15.57
C ASP A 92 -16.33 17.41 -17.07
N TYR A 93 -15.39 17.01 -17.94
CA TYR A 93 -15.66 16.81 -19.35
C TYR A 93 -16.29 15.44 -19.58
N THR A 94 -17.54 15.48 -20.02
CA THR A 94 -18.22 14.37 -20.68
C THR A 94 -18.11 14.61 -22.18
N TYR A 95 -17.64 13.62 -22.92
CA TYR A 95 -17.57 13.74 -24.38
C TYR A 95 -18.92 13.37 -24.97
N TYR A 96 -19.36 14.19 -25.91
CA TYR A 96 -20.61 14.00 -26.64
C TYR A 96 -20.29 13.85 -28.11
N ILE A 97 -20.40 12.63 -28.62
CA ILE A 97 -20.30 12.34 -30.05
C ILE A 97 -21.71 12.53 -30.62
N PRO A 98 -21.94 13.58 -31.44
CA PRO A 98 -23.27 13.86 -31.97
C PRO A 98 -23.77 12.75 -32.92
N VAL A 99 -25.05 12.42 -32.77
CA VAL A 99 -25.74 11.40 -33.59
C VAL A 99 -26.83 12.02 -34.44
N PHE A 100 -27.70 12.84 -33.82
CA PHE A 100 -28.88 13.40 -34.45
C PHE A 100 -29.22 14.75 -33.82
N SER A 101 -29.72 15.70 -34.62
CA SER A 101 -30.40 16.88 -34.07
C SER A 101 -31.34 17.51 -35.09
N ASN A 102 -32.62 17.64 -34.73
CA ASN A 102 -33.55 18.50 -35.47
C ASN A 102 -33.83 19.83 -34.74
N TYR A 103 -33.04 20.19 -33.73
CA TYR A 103 -33.24 21.43 -33.00
C TYR A 103 -33.03 22.65 -33.92
N TYR A 104 -33.87 23.68 -33.75
CA TYR A 104 -33.74 24.92 -34.52
C TYR A 104 -32.35 25.55 -34.37
N ALA A 105 -31.77 25.49 -33.16
CA ALA A 105 -30.45 26.06 -32.87
C ALA A 105 -29.31 25.40 -33.68
N ASP A 106 -29.46 24.11 -34.02
CA ASP A 106 -28.43 23.37 -34.75
C ASP A 106 -28.68 23.39 -36.28
N THR A 107 -29.95 23.38 -36.70
CA THR A 107 -30.34 23.23 -38.11
C THR A 107 -30.77 24.52 -38.80
N GLY A 108 -31.10 25.57 -38.04
CA GLY A 108 -31.72 26.79 -38.53
C GLY A 108 -33.16 26.61 -39.07
N THR A 109 -33.74 25.42 -38.93
CA THR A 109 -35.06 25.04 -39.45
C THR A 109 -35.98 24.64 -38.30
N ASN A 110 -37.25 25.03 -38.36
CA ASN A 110 -38.21 24.68 -37.31
C ASN A 110 -38.47 23.16 -37.32
N PRO A 111 -38.48 22.50 -36.14
CA PRO A 111 -38.91 21.11 -36.05
C PRO A 111 -40.31 20.92 -36.64
N SER A 112 -40.45 20.01 -37.60
CA SER A 112 -41.71 19.75 -38.31
C SER A 112 -42.31 18.38 -38.04
N ALA A 113 -41.60 17.49 -37.34
CA ALA A 113 -42.06 16.15 -37.04
C ALA A 113 -43.27 16.20 -36.09
N THR A 114 -44.36 15.53 -36.45
CA THR A 114 -45.60 15.45 -35.66
C THR A 114 -45.79 14.10 -34.96
N ALA A 115 -44.87 13.16 -35.21
CA ALA A 115 -44.76 11.88 -34.52
C ALA A 115 -43.27 11.49 -34.43
N TRP A 116 -42.94 10.61 -33.49
CA TRP A 116 -41.54 10.21 -33.25
C TRP A 116 -40.91 9.51 -34.46
N ASP A 117 -41.67 8.66 -35.13
CA ASP A 117 -41.25 7.92 -36.33
C ASP A 117 -41.03 8.80 -37.56
N GLN A 118 -41.32 10.11 -37.46
CA GLN A 118 -41.02 11.12 -38.49
C GLN A 118 -39.67 11.82 -38.28
N LEU A 119 -38.93 11.48 -37.22
CA LEU A 119 -37.58 12.00 -36.96
C LEU A 119 -36.54 11.23 -37.79
N THR A 120 -36.68 11.27 -39.12
CA THR A 120 -35.93 10.43 -40.08
C THR A 120 -34.74 11.16 -40.71
N ASP A 121 -34.87 12.46 -40.88
CA ASP A 121 -33.86 13.33 -41.48
C ASP A 121 -33.22 14.18 -40.36
N ASN A 122 -31.96 14.58 -40.53
CA ASN A 122 -31.12 15.30 -39.55
C ASN A 122 -30.19 14.45 -38.66
N TRP A 123 -29.70 13.35 -39.21
CA TRP A 123 -28.52 12.68 -38.66
C TRP A 123 -27.31 13.60 -38.80
N TRP A 124 -26.57 13.78 -37.71
CA TRP A 124 -25.68 14.91 -37.52
C TRP A 124 -24.41 14.49 -36.79
N ASN A 125 -23.26 14.86 -37.34
CA ASN A 125 -21.93 14.51 -36.82
C ASN A 125 -21.17 15.70 -36.22
N GLY A 126 -21.86 16.80 -35.88
CA GLY A 126 -21.20 17.99 -35.33
C GLY A 126 -20.90 19.09 -36.35
N SER A 127 -21.03 18.81 -37.66
CA SER A 127 -20.77 19.77 -38.74
C SER A 127 -22.05 20.40 -39.31
N ALA A 128 -21.95 21.41 -40.19
CA ALA A 128 -23.12 22.10 -40.79
C ALA A 128 -23.94 21.25 -41.78
N TYR A 129 -23.70 19.93 -41.84
CA TYR A 129 -24.38 18.99 -42.73
C TYR A 129 -25.31 18.06 -41.94
N ASN A 130 -26.54 17.95 -42.41
CA ASN A 130 -27.58 17.07 -41.90
C ASN A 130 -27.97 16.07 -42.99
N GLY A 131 -27.88 14.77 -42.70
CA GLY A 131 -28.11 13.70 -43.67
C GLY A 131 -29.06 12.62 -43.19
N SER A 132 -29.05 11.50 -43.91
CA SER A 132 -29.70 10.23 -43.53
C SER A 132 -28.82 9.44 -42.55
N TYR A 133 -29.38 8.39 -41.92
CA TYR A 133 -28.62 7.52 -41.03
C TYR A 133 -27.39 6.92 -41.72
N ASN A 134 -27.54 6.51 -42.98
CA ASN A 134 -26.43 5.97 -43.77
C ASN A 134 -25.31 6.99 -44.02
N ASP A 135 -25.65 8.27 -44.16
CA ASP A 135 -24.65 9.33 -44.31
C ASP A 135 -23.86 9.54 -43.02
N TRP A 136 -24.52 9.44 -41.87
CA TRP A 136 -23.88 9.51 -40.56
C TRP A 136 -23.02 8.28 -40.28
N LEU A 137 -23.51 7.08 -40.59
CA LEU A 137 -22.76 5.83 -40.44
C LEU A 137 -21.48 5.83 -41.32
N ALA A 138 -21.57 6.37 -42.53
CA ALA A 138 -20.42 6.49 -43.43
C ALA A 138 -19.32 7.46 -42.93
N TRP A 139 -19.63 8.30 -41.93
CA TRP A 139 -18.65 9.18 -41.30
C TRP A 139 -17.82 8.48 -40.21
N THR A 140 -18.16 7.23 -39.86
CA THR A 140 -17.50 6.39 -38.84
C THR A 140 -17.26 7.15 -37.54
N PRO A 141 -18.26 7.21 -36.64
CA PRO A 141 -18.12 7.87 -35.35
C PRO A 141 -16.88 7.33 -34.63
N LYS A 142 -15.98 8.23 -34.27
CA LYS A 142 -14.70 7.89 -33.66
C LYS A 142 -14.50 8.56 -32.32
N PHE A 143 -13.80 7.86 -31.43
CA PHE A 143 -13.35 8.39 -30.16
C PHE A 143 -11.86 8.08 -30.00
N VAL A 144 -11.07 9.10 -29.70
CA VAL A 144 -9.63 8.99 -29.48
C VAL A 144 -9.35 9.72 -28.19
N ASP A 145 -8.67 9.06 -27.27
CA ASP A 145 -8.29 9.61 -25.98
C ASP A 145 -7.08 8.85 -25.45
N GLU A 146 -6.56 9.37 -24.35
CA GLU A 146 -5.37 8.88 -23.67
C GLU A 146 -5.69 8.65 -22.20
N VAL A 147 -5.04 7.66 -21.57
CA VAL A 147 -5.09 7.48 -20.12
C VAL A 147 -3.69 7.28 -19.60
N GLU A 148 -3.27 8.20 -18.75
CA GLU A 148 -1.87 8.28 -18.36
C GLU A 148 -1.49 7.34 -17.21
N ASN A 149 -0.22 6.96 -17.22
CA ASN A 149 0.50 6.20 -16.21
C ASN A 149 -0.21 4.89 -15.84
N MET A 150 -0.64 4.16 -16.87
CA MET A 150 -1.48 2.98 -16.71
C MET A 150 -0.71 1.66 -16.74
N ASP A 151 0.44 1.65 -17.39
CA ASP A 151 1.39 0.54 -17.41
C ASP A 151 2.80 1.03 -17.07
N ALA A 152 3.75 0.11 -16.90
CA ALA A 152 5.10 0.45 -16.50
C ALA A 152 6.16 -0.51 -17.03
N ILE A 153 7.40 0.00 -17.10
CA ILE A 153 8.63 -0.74 -17.38
C ILE A 153 9.44 -0.87 -16.10
N ASN A 154 9.77 -2.11 -15.72
CA ASN A 154 10.51 -2.47 -14.52
C ASN A 154 9.91 -1.88 -13.21
N GLY A 155 8.65 -1.42 -13.25
CA GLY A 155 7.98 -0.71 -12.16
C GLY A 155 8.39 0.76 -11.99
N ASP A 156 9.37 1.25 -12.74
CA ASP A 156 9.98 2.56 -12.52
C ASP A 156 9.51 3.63 -13.54
N TYR A 157 9.35 3.23 -14.80
CA TYR A 157 8.93 4.15 -15.87
C TYR A 157 7.49 3.88 -16.25
N GLN A 158 6.67 4.92 -16.27
CA GLN A 158 5.25 4.83 -16.59
C GLN A 158 5.04 4.85 -18.11
N VAL A 159 3.95 4.24 -18.54
CA VAL A 159 3.53 4.08 -19.94
C VAL A 159 2.05 4.36 -20.03
N ASP A 160 1.67 5.09 -21.07
CA ASP A 160 0.33 5.59 -21.25
C ASP A 160 -0.50 4.65 -22.15
N TRP A 161 -1.81 4.79 -22.06
CA TRP A 161 -2.76 4.09 -22.93
C TRP A 161 -3.31 5.06 -23.97
N ASP A 162 -2.68 5.07 -25.13
CA ASP A 162 -3.20 5.74 -26.31
C ASP A 162 -4.24 4.87 -27.00
N PHE A 163 -5.51 5.27 -27.03
CA PHE A 163 -6.53 4.42 -27.63
C PHE A 163 -7.40 5.11 -28.66
N THR A 164 -7.87 4.30 -29.61
CA THR A 164 -8.72 4.74 -30.71
C THR A 164 -9.86 3.74 -30.90
N ILE A 165 -11.07 4.27 -30.92
CA ILE A 165 -12.28 3.58 -31.36
C ILE A 165 -12.68 4.21 -32.70
N SER A 166 -12.59 3.43 -33.78
CA SER A 166 -12.75 3.94 -35.14
C SER A 166 -14.19 3.88 -35.66
N ASN A 167 -14.98 2.92 -35.17
CA ASN A 167 -16.36 2.72 -35.61
C ASN A 167 -17.25 2.42 -34.39
N ILE A 168 -18.39 3.09 -34.33
CA ILE A 168 -19.40 2.88 -33.29
C ILE A 168 -20.75 2.77 -33.98
N GLU A 169 -21.35 1.58 -33.88
CA GLU A 169 -22.62 1.26 -34.49
C GLU A 169 -23.76 1.37 -33.48
N LEU A 170 -24.92 1.82 -33.96
CA LEU A 170 -26.15 1.84 -33.18
C LEU A 170 -27.03 0.67 -33.59
N SER A 171 -27.64 0.02 -32.59
CA SER A 171 -28.71 -0.96 -32.81
C SER A 171 -29.92 -0.62 -31.95
N ASP A 172 -31.11 -0.73 -32.54
CA ASP A 172 -32.38 -0.44 -31.88
C ASP A 172 -33.27 -1.68 -31.94
N SER A 173 -33.67 -2.20 -30.78
CA SER A 173 -34.54 -3.37 -30.68
C SER A 173 -35.91 -3.20 -31.35
N GLU A 174 -36.37 -1.95 -31.54
CA GLU A 174 -37.63 -1.62 -32.20
C GLU A 174 -37.49 -1.53 -33.73
N GLN A 175 -36.26 -1.49 -34.25
CA GLN A 175 -35.96 -1.24 -35.67
C GLN A 175 -34.88 -2.20 -36.21
N ASN A 176 -35.26 -3.09 -37.13
CA ASN A 176 -34.28 -3.95 -37.85
C ASN A 176 -33.27 -3.15 -38.69
N THR A 177 -33.62 -1.93 -39.06
CA THR A 177 -32.75 -0.95 -39.71
C THR A 177 -33.17 0.40 -39.17
N ILE A 178 -32.21 1.19 -38.71
CA ILE A 178 -32.49 2.49 -38.12
C ILE A 178 -32.97 3.45 -39.22
N VAL A 179 -34.23 3.86 -39.12
CA VAL A 179 -34.89 4.79 -40.06
C VAL A 179 -35.19 6.12 -39.38
N TYR A 180 -35.58 6.09 -38.11
CA TYR A 180 -35.77 7.28 -37.27
C TYR A 180 -34.94 7.17 -35.99
N VAL A 181 -34.71 8.31 -35.33
CA VAL A 181 -33.88 8.39 -34.12
C VAL A 181 -34.37 7.40 -33.03
N PRO A 182 -33.51 6.50 -32.53
CA PRO A 182 -33.88 5.58 -31.46
C PRO A 182 -34.23 6.30 -30.16
N ARG A 183 -35.20 5.79 -29.41
CA ARG A 183 -35.45 6.24 -28.02
C ARG A 183 -34.40 5.70 -27.05
N SER A 184 -33.81 4.58 -27.40
CA SER A 184 -32.69 3.91 -26.75
C SER A 184 -31.97 3.11 -27.82
N ALA A 185 -30.66 2.95 -27.71
CA ALA A 185 -29.89 2.11 -28.60
C ALA A 185 -28.82 1.38 -27.80
N ASP A 186 -28.53 0.16 -28.21
CA ASP A 186 -27.29 -0.52 -27.83
C ASP A 186 -26.19 -0.06 -28.78
N LEU A 187 -24.98 0.08 -28.24
CA LEU A 187 -23.77 0.38 -29.00
C LEU A 187 -23.07 -0.93 -29.37
N THR A 188 -22.40 -0.94 -30.52
CA THR A 188 -21.45 -1.99 -30.89
C THR A 188 -20.17 -1.36 -31.42
N ILE A 189 -19.03 -1.78 -30.87
CA ILE A 189 -17.71 -1.53 -31.45
C ILE A 189 -17.25 -2.86 -32.06
N PRO A 190 -17.17 -2.96 -33.40
CA PRO A 190 -16.77 -4.21 -34.04
C PRO A 190 -15.37 -4.67 -33.65
N ALA A 191 -15.12 -5.98 -33.75
CA ALA A 191 -13.79 -6.55 -33.68
C ALA A 191 -12.85 -5.85 -34.68
N GLY A 192 -11.68 -5.40 -34.22
CA GLY A 192 -10.72 -4.67 -35.05
C GLY A 192 -10.80 -3.14 -34.93
N ASP A 193 -11.92 -2.59 -34.47
CA ASP A 193 -12.16 -1.14 -34.47
C ASP A 193 -11.82 -0.45 -33.14
N PHE A 194 -11.33 -1.20 -32.14
CA PHE A 194 -10.80 -0.66 -30.89
C PHE A 194 -9.33 -1.05 -30.72
N THR A 195 -8.45 -0.05 -30.75
CA THR A 195 -7.00 -0.23 -30.60
C THR A 195 -6.45 0.51 -29.40
N VAL A 196 -5.45 -0.07 -28.72
CA VAL A 196 -4.64 0.58 -27.68
C VAL A 196 -3.17 0.47 -28.06
N LEU A 197 -2.47 1.59 -28.16
CA LEU A 197 -1.02 1.67 -28.35
C LEU A 197 -0.37 1.87 -26.98
N LEU A 198 0.70 1.12 -26.73
CA LEU A 198 1.55 1.27 -25.55
C LEU A 198 2.98 1.49 -26.01
N ASN A 199 3.56 2.63 -25.62
CA ASN A 199 4.88 3.07 -26.06
C ASN A 199 5.95 2.82 -24.98
N TYR A 200 6.85 1.87 -25.23
CA TYR A 200 7.92 1.52 -24.30
C TYR A 200 9.23 2.29 -24.55
N THR A 201 9.16 3.37 -25.32
CA THR A 201 10.28 4.30 -25.48
C THR A 201 10.05 5.54 -24.64
N ILE A 202 10.78 5.65 -23.53
CA ILE A 202 10.68 6.77 -22.60
C ILE A 202 11.71 7.81 -22.98
N ALA A 203 11.23 8.98 -23.39
CA ALA A 203 12.05 10.09 -23.81
C ALA A 203 12.31 11.07 -22.65
N ASN A 204 13.46 11.73 -22.71
CA ASN A 204 13.70 12.95 -21.96
C ASN A 204 13.23 14.14 -22.79
N TRP A 205 12.29 14.90 -22.25
CA TRP A 205 11.72 16.10 -22.83
C TRP A 205 12.22 17.32 -22.07
N THR A 206 12.78 18.28 -22.80
CA THR A 206 13.35 19.50 -22.20
C THR A 206 12.55 20.73 -22.62
N TYR A 207 12.12 21.53 -21.66
CA TYR A 207 11.57 22.86 -21.88
C TYR A 207 12.60 23.89 -21.43
N SER A 208 12.72 24.99 -22.16
CA SER A 208 13.60 26.08 -21.76
C SER A 208 12.94 27.41 -22.09
N GLU A 209 12.71 28.21 -21.06
CA GLU A 209 12.21 29.57 -21.19
C GLU A 209 13.30 30.55 -20.80
N THR A 210 13.45 31.60 -21.62
CA THR A 210 14.37 32.69 -21.33
C THR A 210 13.57 33.95 -21.04
N THR A 211 13.67 34.44 -19.81
CA THR A 211 13.00 35.64 -19.34
C THR A 211 14.00 36.79 -19.19
N PRO A 212 13.65 38.03 -19.60
CA PRO A 212 14.49 39.19 -19.36
C PRO A 212 14.67 39.42 -17.86
N ASP A 213 15.87 39.78 -17.42
CA ASP A 213 16.13 40.10 -16.02
C ASP A 213 15.45 41.41 -15.60
N ASP A 214 14.95 41.45 -14.35
CA ASP A 214 14.15 42.56 -13.84
C ASP A 214 14.91 43.91 -13.79
N ILE A 215 16.24 43.88 -13.77
CA ILE A 215 17.10 45.08 -13.68
C ILE A 215 17.77 45.38 -15.02
N TRP A 216 18.27 44.35 -15.71
CA TRP A 216 19.10 44.49 -16.91
C TRP A 216 18.40 44.07 -18.21
N GLY A 217 17.18 43.54 -18.14
CA GLY A 217 16.40 43.08 -19.29
C GLY A 217 17.17 42.04 -20.12
N ASN A 218 17.16 42.20 -21.44
CA ASN A 218 17.83 41.27 -22.36
C ASN A 218 19.37 41.35 -22.33
N LEU A 219 19.97 42.25 -21.54
CA LEU A 219 21.43 42.30 -21.38
C LEU A 219 21.95 41.22 -20.42
N SER A 220 21.08 40.65 -19.59
CA SER A 220 21.42 39.58 -18.64
C SER A 220 20.21 38.69 -18.36
N PRO A 221 19.59 38.06 -19.37
CA PRO A 221 18.39 37.25 -19.16
C PRO A 221 18.66 36.04 -18.27
N SER A 222 17.63 35.53 -17.60
CA SER A 222 17.65 34.24 -16.91
C SER A 222 17.02 33.18 -17.80
N THR A 223 17.63 32.00 -17.85
CA THR A 223 17.04 30.82 -18.50
C THR A 223 16.68 29.81 -17.43
N THR A 224 15.42 29.36 -17.45
CA THR A 224 14.96 28.23 -16.65
C THR A 224 14.77 27.05 -17.58
N THR A 225 15.28 25.89 -17.16
CA THR A 225 15.11 24.63 -17.88
C THR A 225 14.32 23.68 -17.01
N ASP A 226 13.38 22.97 -17.63
CA ASP A 226 12.58 21.93 -17.02
C ASP A 226 12.72 20.63 -17.83
N GLU A 227 12.72 19.49 -17.14
CA GLU A 227 12.93 18.17 -17.73
C GLU A 227 11.82 17.21 -17.28
N VAL A 228 11.19 16.55 -18.25
CA VAL A 228 10.10 15.59 -18.03
C VAL A 228 10.44 14.28 -18.74
N HIS A 229 10.14 13.16 -18.10
CA HIS A 229 10.41 11.83 -18.63
C HIS A 229 9.08 11.16 -18.96
N ASP A 230 8.85 10.90 -20.24
CA ASP A 230 7.52 10.57 -20.74
C ASP A 230 7.62 9.75 -22.03
N ASP A 231 6.68 8.83 -22.27
CA ASP A 231 6.58 8.13 -23.54
C ASP A 231 6.01 9.03 -24.66
N ASP A 232 5.31 10.10 -24.27
CA ASP A 232 4.68 11.04 -25.17
C ASP A 232 5.25 12.47 -25.05
N ASN A 233 4.92 13.34 -26.02
CA ASN A 233 5.43 14.72 -26.01
C ASN A 233 4.51 15.62 -25.16
N PRO A 234 4.94 16.13 -24.00
CA PRO A 234 4.11 16.94 -23.11
C PRO A 234 3.73 18.33 -23.67
N GLY A 235 4.07 18.63 -24.92
CA GLY A 235 3.68 19.84 -25.64
C GLY A 235 4.52 21.05 -25.26
N GLY A 236 5.20 21.64 -26.24
CA GLY A 236 6.10 22.77 -25.99
C GLY A 236 7.50 22.37 -25.48
N TYR A 237 7.72 21.10 -25.16
CA TYR A 237 9.04 20.53 -24.86
C TYR A 237 9.74 20.05 -26.14
N THR A 238 11.07 19.90 -26.05
CA THR A 238 11.93 19.40 -27.12
C THR A 238 12.57 18.08 -26.71
N PHE A 239 12.54 17.08 -27.60
CA PHE A 239 13.17 15.79 -27.41
C PHE A 239 14.69 15.94 -27.20
N SER A 240 15.19 15.38 -26.09
CA SER A 240 16.61 15.43 -25.72
C SER A 240 17.31 14.06 -25.77
N GLY A 241 16.57 12.98 -25.98
CA GLY A 241 17.10 11.61 -26.06
C GLY A 241 16.20 10.60 -25.37
N TYR A 242 16.47 9.31 -25.56
CA TYR A 242 15.77 8.24 -24.84
C TYR A 242 16.46 7.94 -23.51
N ILE A 243 15.68 7.90 -22.44
CA ILE A 243 16.08 7.39 -21.12
C ILE A 243 15.90 5.89 -21.12
N TYR A 244 14.81 5.43 -21.73
CA TYR A 244 14.52 4.04 -21.95
C TYR A 244 14.20 3.81 -23.42
N ASP A 245 15.02 3.01 -24.09
CA ASP A 245 14.92 2.81 -25.54
C ASP A 245 14.28 1.45 -25.88
N GLY A 246 13.09 1.18 -25.36
CA GLY A 246 12.37 -0.08 -25.54
C GLY A 246 12.77 -1.19 -24.58
N VAL A 247 11.86 -2.15 -24.39
CA VAL A 247 12.02 -3.31 -23.49
C VAL A 247 12.66 -4.50 -24.20
N GLY A 248 13.60 -5.16 -23.52
CA GLY A 248 14.36 -6.30 -24.02
C GLY A 248 14.39 -7.48 -23.05
N ALA A 249 15.15 -8.51 -23.39
CA ALA A 249 15.36 -9.65 -22.51
C ALA A 249 15.92 -9.23 -21.14
N GLY A 250 15.31 -9.74 -20.06
CA GLY A 250 15.60 -9.37 -18.67
C GLY A 250 14.72 -8.24 -18.13
N ASP A 251 13.97 -7.54 -18.97
CA ASP A 251 13.04 -6.50 -18.53
C ASP A 251 11.68 -7.08 -18.14
N THR A 252 11.03 -6.40 -17.21
CA THR A 252 9.62 -6.58 -16.90
C THR A 252 8.84 -5.41 -17.46
N PHE A 253 7.66 -5.66 -18.01
CA PHE A 253 6.75 -4.61 -18.45
C PHE A 253 5.31 -5.03 -18.21
N THR A 254 4.39 -4.07 -18.22
CA THR A 254 2.96 -4.36 -18.06
C THR A 254 2.15 -4.00 -19.30
N VAL A 255 1.09 -4.77 -19.54
CA VAL A 255 0.15 -4.58 -20.66
C VAL A 255 -1.28 -4.70 -20.14
N LEU A 256 -2.03 -3.61 -20.21
CA LEU A 256 -3.35 -3.48 -19.59
C LEU A 256 -3.34 -3.94 -18.12
N GLY A 257 -2.28 -3.60 -17.38
CA GLY A 257 -2.07 -3.97 -15.99
C GLY A 257 -1.56 -5.41 -15.74
N ASN A 258 -1.39 -6.24 -16.77
CA ASN A 258 -0.82 -7.59 -16.64
C ASN A 258 0.70 -7.53 -16.76
N THR A 259 1.42 -8.18 -15.85
CA THR A 259 2.89 -8.15 -15.82
C THR A 259 3.52 -9.28 -16.63
N TYR A 260 4.53 -8.95 -17.43
CA TYR A 260 5.29 -9.88 -18.27
C TYR A 260 6.79 -9.66 -18.07
N TYR A 261 7.53 -10.75 -17.85
CA TYR A 261 9.00 -10.74 -17.82
C TYR A 261 9.54 -11.34 -19.12
N ILE A 262 10.33 -10.57 -19.86
CA ILE A 262 10.83 -10.94 -21.19
C ILE A 262 12.05 -11.85 -21.02
N LEU A 263 11.92 -13.09 -21.49
CA LEU A 263 13.02 -14.05 -21.57
C LEU A 263 13.83 -13.86 -22.86
N ASP A 264 13.14 -13.56 -23.96
CA ASP A 264 13.77 -13.30 -25.26
C ASP A 264 12.89 -12.40 -26.14
N VAL A 265 13.53 -11.64 -27.03
CA VAL A 265 12.85 -10.83 -28.05
C VAL A 265 13.06 -11.50 -29.40
N LEU A 266 11.96 -11.80 -30.07
CA LEU A 266 11.95 -12.49 -31.36
C LEU A 266 11.86 -11.49 -32.51
N ALA A 267 11.80 -11.98 -33.74
CA ALA A 267 11.69 -11.11 -34.91
C ALA A 267 10.37 -10.34 -34.98
N ASP A 268 9.27 -10.95 -34.54
CA ASP A 268 7.90 -10.43 -34.62
C ASP A 268 7.09 -10.64 -33.33
N GLY A 269 7.77 -10.95 -32.22
CA GLY A 269 7.16 -11.36 -30.97
C GLY A 269 8.13 -11.37 -29.80
N ILE A 270 7.68 -11.95 -28.70
CA ILE A 270 8.47 -12.13 -27.49
C ILE A 270 8.28 -13.53 -26.92
N LYS A 271 9.25 -13.96 -26.13
CA LYS A 271 9.13 -15.07 -25.21
C LYS A 271 9.11 -14.51 -23.80
N TYR A 272 8.05 -14.78 -23.04
CA TYR A 272 7.93 -14.36 -21.64
C TYR A 272 7.69 -15.55 -20.74
N GLY A 273 7.91 -15.38 -19.44
CA GLY A 273 7.65 -16.41 -18.44
C GLY A 273 8.22 -16.01 -17.09
N HIS A 274 8.26 -16.94 -16.15
CA HIS A 274 8.89 -16.69 -14.85
C HIS A 274 10.34 -17.17 -14.89
N ASP A 275 11.28 -16.27 -14.59
CA ASP A 275 12.70 -16.59 -14.43
C ASP A 275 13.06 -16.67 -12.95
N HIS A 276 13.46 -17.86 -12.50
CA HIS A 276 13.87 -18.10 -11.11
C HIS A 276 15.38 -17.96 -10.93
N GLY A 277 16.10 -17.54 -11.98
CA GLY A 277 17.53 -17.33 -11.99
C GLY A 277 18.33 -18.61 -11.79
N GLN A 278 19.59 -18.43 -11.38
CA GLN A 278 20.52 -19.53 -11.15
C GLN A 278 20.37 -20.14 -9.76
N VAL A 279 20.26 -21.47 -9.71
CA VAL A 279 20.04 -22.23 -8.49
C VAL A 279 21.00 -23.42 -8.42
N TRP A 280 21.57 -23.63 -7.24
CA TRP A 280 22.46 -24.75 -6.97
C TRP A 280 21.71 -25.95 -6.40
N PHE A 281 22.02 -27.15 -6.87
CA PHE A 281 21.46 -28.42 -6.40
C PHE A 281 22.56 -29.39 -5.98
N HIS A 282 22.45 -29.95 -4.78
CA HIS A 282 23.14 -31.20 -4.42
C HIS A 282 22.32 -32.40 -4.88
N VAL A 283 22.98 -33.54 -5.07
CA VAL A 283 22.26 -34.82 -5.27
C VAL A 283 21.31 -35.07 -4.10
N GLY A 284 20.03 -35.29 -4.41
CA GLY A 284 18.95 -35.49 -3.45
C GLY A 284 18.12 -34.23 -3.14
N ASP A 285 18.62 -33.03 -3.48
CA ASP A 285 17.88 -31.79 -3.23
C ASP A 285 16.58 -31.76 -4.04
N VAL A 286 15.52 -31.23 -3.42
CA VAL A 286 14.23 -30.93 -4.05
C VAL A 286 13.95 -29.45 -3.89
N LYS A 287 13.65 -28.76 -4.98
CA LYS A 287 13.24 -27.35 -4.97
C LYS A 287 11.94 -27.17 -5.74
N GLU A 288 11.18 -26.16 -5.37
CA GLU A 288 9.85 -25.88 -5.92
C GLU A 288 9.82 -24.49 -6.58
N PHE A 289 9.26 -24.42 -7.80
CA PHE A 289 9.14 -23.22 -8.63
C PHE A 289 7.74 -23.22 -9.25
N ASP A 290 6.87 -22.27 -8.88
CA ASP A 290 5.48 -22.19 -9.36
C ASP A 290 4.70 -23.52 -9.25
N GLY A 291 4.97 -24.29 -8.20
CA GLY A 291 4.37 -25.61 -7.96
C GLY A 291 5.05 -26.77 -8.70
N TYR A 292 5.98 -26.52 -9.61
CA TYR A 292 6.84 -27.54 -10.20
C TYR A 292 7.96 -27.92 -9.23
N LYS A 293 8.11 -29.21 -8.93
CA LYS A 293 9.19 -29.73 -8.07
C LYS A 293 10.29 -30.34 -8.92
N ILE A 294 11.52 -29.92 -8.68
CA ILE A 294 12.71 -30.41 -9.36
C ILE A 294 13.59 -31.08 -8.32
N ARG A 295 13.81 -32.39 -8.46
CA ARG A 295 14.72 -33.19 -7.64
C ARG A 295 15.98 -33.56 -8.42
N ALA A 296 17.15 -33.19 -7.92
CA ALA A 296 18.41 -33.71 -8.46
C ALA A 296 18.59 -35.18 -8.04
N VAL A 297 18.51 -36.11 -8.99
CA VAL A 297 18.60 -37.55 -8.73
C VAL A 297 20.04 -38.03 -8.87
N ASP A 298 20.77 -37.56 -9.87
CA ASP A 298 22.17 -37.90 -10.10
C ASP A 298 22.89 -36.79 -10.86
N ILE A 299 24.20 -36.65 -10.66
CA ILE A 299 25.03 -35.62 -11.28
C ILE A 299 26.35 -36.24 -11.77
N SER A 300 26.78 -35.88 -12.96
CA SER A 300 28.03 -36.33 -13.58
C SER A 300 28.89 -35.13 -13.96
N VAL A 301 30.20 -35.25 -13.70
CA VAL A 301 31.22 -34.18 -13.86
C VAL A 301 32.28 -34.52 -14.94
N SER A 302 32.11 -35.63 -15.67
CA SER A 302 33.04 -36.05 -16.74
C SER A 302 32.50 -37.25 -17.53
N PRO A 303 32.78 -37.39 -18.85
CA PRO A 303 33.44 -36.44 -19.75
C PRO A 303 32.50 -35.37 -20.32
N SER A 304 31.19 -35.51 -20.08
CA SER A 304 30.17 -34.51 -20.40
C SER A 304 29.41 -34.19 -19.11
N ASN A 305 29.39 -32.94 -18.69
CA ASN A 305 28.67 -32.51 -17.51
C ASN A 305 27.17 -32.72 -17.74
N LYS A 306 26.55 -33.57 -16.90
CA LYS A 306 25.15 -33.99 -17.02
C LYS A 306 24.51 -34.09 -15.66
N ALA A 307 23.22 -33.83 -15.59
CA ALA A 307 22.42 -34.08 -14.39
C ALA A 307 21.11 -34.78 -14.76
N LEU A 308 20.69 -35.72 -13.92
CA LEU A 308 19.40 -36.39 -13.97
C LEU A 308 18.48 -35.71 -12.96
N PHE A 309 17.37 -35.16 -13.43
CA PHE A 309 16.35 -34.55 -12.58
C PHE A 309 15.05 -35.35 -12.64
N GLU A 310 14.38 -35.51 -11.50
CA GLU A 310 12.95 -35.85 -11.47
C GLU A 310 12.18 -34.53 -11.40
N ILE A 311 11.33 -34.28 -12.39
CA ILE A 311 10.46 -33.11 -12.43
C ILE A 311 9.04 -33.57 -12.15
N THR A 312 8.35 -32.91 -11.22
CA THR A 312 6.94 -33.16 -10.89
C THR A 312 6.14 -31.89 -11.12
N ALA A 313 5.12 -31.93 -11.96
CA ALA A 313 4.24 -30.80 -12.22
C ALA A 313 3.19 -30.61 -11.10
N PRO A 314 2.50 -29.45 -11.04
CA PRO A 314 1.50 -29.17 -10.00
C PRO A 314 0.34 -30.18 -9.94
N ASP A 315 -0.01 -30.82 -11.05
CA ASP A 315 -1.04 -31.85 -11.15
C ASP A 315 -0.58 -33.25 -10.68
N GLY A 316 0.69 -33.39 -10.30
CA GLY A 316 1.29 -34.61 -9.79
C GLY A 316 1.92 -35.53 -10.84
N ARG A 317 1.86 -35.19 -12.14
CA ARG A 317 2.61 -35.96 -13.16
C ARG A 317 4.11 -35.73 -12.99
N SER A 318 4.90 -36.75 -13.26
CA SER A 318 6.34 -36.67 -13.07
C SER A 318 7.11 -37.51 -14.08
N ASP A 319 8.31 -37.03 -14.40
CA ASP A 319 9.26 -37.77 -15.23
C ASP A 319 10.73 -37.52 -14.85
N LEU A 320 11.58 -38.42 -15.30
CA LEU A 320 13.04 -38.32 -15.17
C LEU A 320 13.63 -37.78 -16.48
N VAL A 321 14.39 -36.69 -16.39
CA VAL A 321 15.02 -36.04 -17.55
C VAL A 321 16.51 -35.83 -17.33
N ILE A 322 17.29 -36.05 -18.37
CA ILE A 322 18.73 -35.81 -18.37
C ILE A 322 19.00 -34.54 -19.16
N ILE A 323 19.78 -33.65 -18.57
CA ILE A 323 20.22 -32.38 -19.17
C ILE A 323 21.74 -32.33 -19.13
N SER A 324 22.35 -31.73 -20.15
CA SER A 324 23.79 -31.51 -20.28
C SER A 324 24.13 -30.05 -20.52
N THR A 325 25.36 -29.66 -20.15
CA THR A 325 25.87 -28.30 -20.34
C THR A 325 25.98 -27.87 -21.81
N ASP A 326 26.01 -28.83 -22.72
CA ASP A 326 26.16 -28.58 -24.17
C ASP A 326 24.83 -28.27 -24.86
N GLU A 327 23.69 -28.38 -24.17
CA GLU A 327 22.35 -28.25 -24.75
C GLU A 327 21.77 -26.83 -24.68
N GLY A 328 22.30 -25.95 -23.83
CA GLY A 328 21.71 -24.63 -23.59
C GLY A 328 20.36 -24.73 -22.86
N ASP A 329 19.39 -23.91 -23.25
CA ASP A 329 18.02 -23.98 -22.73
C ASP A 329 17.30 -25.23 -23.26
N VAL A 330 16.82 -26.07 -22.35
CA VAL A 330 16.09 -27.30 -22.64
C VAL A 330 14.65 -27.17 -22.17
N ASP A 331 13.72 -27.04 -23.12
CA ASP A 331 12.29 -27.23 -22.85
C ASP A 331 12.03 -28.71 -22.55
N ILE A 332 11.46 -28.99 -21.38
CA ILE A 332 11.26 -30.35 -20.88
C ILE A 332 10.33 -31.18 -21.76
N SER A 333 9.40 -30.56 -22.48
CA SER A 333 8.53 -31.24 -23.45
C SER A 333 9.32 -31.91 -24.59
N THR A 334 10.54 -31.46 -24.88
CA THR A 334 11.43 -32.09 -25.88
C THR A 334 12.08 -33.37 -25.37
N LYS A 335 12.08 -33.59 -24.05
CA LYS A 335 12.68 -34.75 -23.36
C LYS A 335 11.63 -35.69 -22.78
N SER A 336 10.42 -35.21 -22.54
CA SER A 336 9.31 -35.97 -21.95
C SER A 336 7.98 -35.60 -22.59
N ASP A 337 7.22 -36.60 -23.03
CA ASP A 337 5.86 -36.44 -23.57
C ASP A 337 4.80 -36.17 -22.49
N LYS A 338 5.19 -36.20 -21.21
CA LYS A 338 4.33 -35.88 -20.08
C LYS A 338 4.25 -34.38 -19.80
N PHE A 339 5.08 -33.56 -20.44
CA PHE A 339 5.11 -32.11 -20.26
C PHE A 339 4.73 -31.39 -21.54
N ASN A 340 3.99 -30.30 -21.38
CA ASN A 340 3.64 -29.44 -22.50
C ASN A 340 4.78 -28.42 -22.75
N PRO A 341 4.92 -27.92 -23.99
CA PRO A 341 5.87 -26.86 -24.29
C PRO A 341 5.74 -25.68 -23.35
N GLY A 342 6.88 -25.14 -22.92
CA GLY A 342 6.97 -23.94 -22.09
C GLY A 342 6.73 -24.13 -20.59
N GLU A 343 6.18 -25.27 -20.15
CA GLU A 343 5.87 -25.48 -18.73
C GLU A 343 7.10 -25.34 -17.83
N VAL A 344 8.21 -25.96 -18.24
CA VAL A 344 9.51 -25.88 -17.57
C VAL A 344 10.60 -25.84 -18.63
N VAL A 345 11.49 -24.86 -18.53
CA VAL A 345 12.69 -24.73 -19.37
C VAL A 345 13.89 -24.65 -18.44
N LEU A 346 14.86 -25.55 -18.64
CA LEU A 346 16.03 -25.71 -17.76
C LEU A 346 17.32 -25.53 -18.56
N LYS A 347 18.31 -24.86 -17.97
CA LYS A 347 19.66 -24.79 -18.52
C LYS A 347 20.67 -25.19 -17.46
N LEU A 348 21.42 -26.26 -17.74
CA LEU A 348 22.49 -26.72 -16.87
C LEU A 348 23.75 -25.91 -17.21
N ASP A 349 24.16 -25.01 -16.32
CA ASP A 349 25.35 -24.18 -16.55
C ASP A 349 26.64 -24.94 -16.24
N ASP A 350 26.68 -25.66 -15.11
CA ASP A 350 27.87 -26.37 -14.68
C ASP A 350 27.55 -27.54 -13.73
N THR A 351 28.49 -28.48 -13.64
CA THR A 351 28.53 -29.50 -12.59
C THR A 351 29.94 -29.62 -12.04
N PHE A 352 30.08 -29.70 -10.72
CA PHE A 352 31.38 -29.84 -10.10
C PHE A 352 31.33 -30.62 -8.78
N VAL A 353 32.51 -30.99 -8.29
CA VAL A 353 32.69 -31.63 -6.99
C VAL A 353 33.01 -30.55 -5.95
N GLY A 354 32.11 -30.37 -4.99
CA GLY A 354 32.28 -29.45 -3.86
C GLY A 354 33.47 -29.80 -2.97
N ILE A 355 33.90 -28.84 -2.15
CA ILE A 355 35.02 -29.02 -1.20
C ILE A 355 34.77 -30.09 -0.13
N ASP A 356 33.50 -30.40 0.11
CA ASP A 356 33.00 -31.45 0.99
C ASP A 356 32.85 -32.81 0.28
N GLY A 357 33.16 -32.87 -1.02
CA GLY A 357 33.08 -34.06 -1.86
C GLY A 357 31.70 -34.31 -2.47
N ASN A 358 30.72 -33.43 -2.23
CA ASN A 358 29.38 -33.57 -2.80
C ASN A 358 29.34 -33.13 -4.26
N LEU A 359 28.54 -33.81 -5.07
CA LEU A 359 28.29 -33.41 -6.46
C LEU A 359 27.22 -32.33 -6.49
N ILE A 360 27.51 -31.24 -7.21
CA ILE A 360 26.67 -30.05 -7.26
C ILE A 360 26.41 -29.69 -8.74
N ALA A 361 25.20 -29.27 -9.04
CA ALA A 361 24.78 -28.75 -10.34
C ALA A 361 24.30 -27.29 -10.20
N GLN A 362 24.69 -26.43 -11.15
CA GLN A 362 24.14 -25.09 -11.31
C GLN A 362 23.09 -25.12 -12.41
N LEU A 363 21.87 -24.70 -12.09
CA LEU A 363 20.72 -24.80 -12.97
C LEU A 363 20.01 -23.45 -13.05
N GLU A 364 19.79 -22.94 -14.25
CA GLU A 364 18.82 -21.88 -14.50
C GLU A 364 17.43 -22.50 -14.70
N VAL A 365 16.42 -21.95 -14.05
CA VAL A 365 15.05 -22.47 -14.06
C VAL A 365 14.08 -21.41 -14.54
N ARG A 366 13.35 -21.73 -15.61
CA ARG A 366 12.25 -20.92 -16.15
C ARG A 366 10.97 -21.76 -16.19
N THR A 367 9.84 -21.16 -15.86
CA THR A 367 8.52 -21.82 -15.82
C THR A 367 7.47 -20.97 -16.51
N ASN A 368 6.40 -21.62 -16.96
CA ASN A 368 5.25 -20.95 -17.61
C ASN A 368 5.68 -20.06 -18.79
N VAL A 369 6.62 -20.57 -19.58
CA VAL A 369 7.22 -19.88 -20.71
C VAL A 369 6.27 -19.90 -21.88
N VAL A 370 5.93 -18.73 -22.41
CA VAL A 370 5.01 -18.57 -23.54
C VAL A 370 5.69 -17.77 -24.63
N GLU A 371 5.52 -18.21 -25.86
CA GLU A 371 5.90 -17.48 -27.06
C GLU A 371 4.66 -16.79 -27.63
N VAL A 372 4.73 -15.49 -27.89
CA VAL A 372 3.64 -14.70 -28.46
C VAL A 372 4.18 -13.89 -29.62
N HIS A 373 3.52 -13.99 -30.76
CA HIS A 373 3.84 -13.27 -31.98
C HIS A 373 2.78 -12.21 -32.30
N THR A 374 3.13 -11.32 -33.20
CA THR A 374 2.17 -10.41 -33.83
C THR A 374 1.01 -11.19 -34.46
N GLY A 375 -0.22 -10.82 -34.10
CA GLY A 375 -1.44 -11.51 -34.51
C GLY A 375 -1.96 -12.52 -33.49
N ASP A 376 -1.19 -12.83 -32.45
CA ASP A 376 -1.65 -13.66 -31.34
C ASP A 376 -2.39 -12.84 -30.28
N GLU A 377 -3.13 -13.53 -29.42
CA GLU A 377 -3.78 -12.94 -28.25
C GLU A 377 -2.78 -12.90 -27.08
N LEU A 378 -2.44 -11.69 -26.59
CA LEU A 378 -1.52 -11.50 -25.45
C LEU A 378 -2.28 -11.32 -24.13
N VAL A 379 -3.36 -10.55 -24.18
CA VAL A 379 -4.31 -10.33 -23.09
C VAL A 379 -5.67 -10.83 -23.58
N SER A 380 -6.47 -11.43 -22.70
CA SER A 380 -7.73 -12.01 -23.13
C SER A 380 -8.63 -10.98 -23.82
N GLY A 381 -9.07 -11.28 -25.04
CA GLY A 381 -9.86 -10.40 -25.90
C GLY A 381 -9.03 -9.39 -26.71
N TRP A 382 -7.69 -9.43 -26.65
CA TRP A 382 -6.80 -8.47 -27.30
C TRP A 382 -5.70 -9.15 -28.12
N VAL A 383 -5.75 -8.91 -29.43
CA VAL A 383 -4.69 -9.33 -30.37
C VAL A 383 -3.57 -8.31 -30.38
N VAL A 384 -2.32 -8.75 -30.27
CA VAL A 384 -1.15 -7.87 -30.22
C VAL A 384 -0.46 -7.72 -31.57
N ASN A 385 0.07 -6.53 -31.83
CA ASN A 385 1.03 -6.26 -32.89
C ASN A 385 2.28 -5.63 -32.29
N PHE A 386 3.44 -6.26 -32.45
CA PHE A 386 4.70 -5.77 -31.90
C PHE A 386 5.46 -4.94 -32.93
N THR A 387 5.98 -3.79 -32.50
CA THR A 387 7.03 -3.09 -33.25
C THR A 387 8.37 -3.30 -32.55
N ILE A 388 9.26 -4.05 -33.23
CA ILE A 388 10.55 -4.48 -32.69
C ILE A 388 11.67 -3.86 -33.50
N GLU A 389 12.59 -3.19 -32.80
CA GLU A 389 13.80 -2.63 -33.39
C GLU A 389 15.00 -2.88 -32.47
N ASN A 390 16.14 -3.24 -33.05
CA ASN A 390 17.38 -3.51 -32.31
C ASN A 390 17.21 -4.52 -31.16
N ASN A 391 16.42 -5.58 -31.40
CA ASN A 391 16.12 -6.64 -30.43
C ASN A 391 15.38 -6.15 -29.17
N LYS A 392 14.57 -5.11 -29.32
CA LYS A 392 13.73 -4.53 -28.27
C LYS A 392 12.34 -4.21 -28.80
N VAL A 393 11.33 -4.43 -27.98
CA VAL A 393 9.98 -3.96 -28.25
C VAL A 393 9.95 -2.46 -28.00
N LYS A 394 9.66 -1.68 -29.04
CA LYS A 394 9.56 -0.22 -28.97
C LYS A 394 8.17 0.21 -28.53
N TRP A 395 7.15 -0.36 -29.15
CA TRP A 395 5.75 -0.23 -28.77
C TRP A 395 4.98 -1.44 -29.24
N LEU A 396 3.78 -1.62 -28.69
CA LEU A 396 2.83 -2.61 -29.18
C LEU A 396 1.46 -1.99 -29.35
N THR A 397 0.69 -2.55 -30.28
CA THR A 397 -0.72 -2.18 -30.47
C THR A 397 -1.59 -3.39 -30.17
N LEU A 398 -2.49 -3.23 -29.21
CA LEU A 398 -3.56 -4.18 -28.94
C LEU A 398 -4.78 -3.83 -29.77
N THR A 399 -5.46 -4.83 -30.29
CA THR A 399 -6.71 -4.69 -31.04
C THR A 399 -7.76 -5.63 -30.48
N ASN A 400 -8.98 -5.15 -30.25
CA ASN A 400 -10.05 -5.99 -29.71
C ASN A 400 -10.38 -7.15 -30.67
N ALA A 401 -10.32 -8.38 -30.15
CA ALA A 401 -10.56 -9.60 -30.92
C ALA A 401 -12.03 -9.87 -31.20
N ASN A 402 -12.92 -9.32 -30.36
CA ASN A 402 -14.36 -9.54 -30.40
C ASN A 402 -15.11 -8.21 -30.39
N ASP A 403 -16.34 -8.23 -30.90
CA ASP A 403 -17.27 -7.10 -30.79
C ASP A 403 -17.51 -6.75 -29.31
N LEU A 404 -17.51 -5.46 -28.98
CA LEU A 404 -17.99 -4.95 -27.70
C LEU A 404 -19.40 -4.39 -27.91
N SER A 405 -20.42 -5.02 -27.33
CA SER A 405 -21.83 -4.63 -27.52
C SER A 405 -22.60 -4.48 -26.22
N GLY A 406 -23.53 -3.52 -26.19
CA GLY A 406 -24.49 -3.33 -25.10
C GLY A 406 -24.99 -1.89 -24.96
N SER A 407 -25.97 -1.70 -24.07
CA SER A 407 -26.55 -0.39 -23.74
C SER A 407 -25.57 0.55 -23.03
N THR A 408 -24.52 0.00 -22.41
CA THR A 408 -23.39 0.75 -21.87
C THR A 408 -22.14 -0.10 -22.03
N LEU A 409 -21.14 0.42 -22.72
CA LEU A 409 -19.85 -0.21 -22.92
C LEU A 409 -18.86 0.27 -21.86
N ASP A 410 -18.04 -0.66 -21.36
CA ASP A 410 -16.88 -0.36 -20.52
C ASP A 410 -15.63 -0.27 -21.40
N ILE A 411 -14.98 0.88 -21.38
CA ILE A 411 -13.82 1.19 -22.19
C ILE A 411 -12.61 1.19 -21.26
N LEU A 412 -11.88 0.07 -21.27
CA LEU A 412 -10.67 -0.20 -20.47
C LEU A 412 -10.85 -0.05 -18.95
N GLY A 413 -12.08 -0.09 -18.44
CA GLY A 413 -12.36 0.23 -17.04
C GLY A 413 -12.30 1.72 -16.72
N LYS A 414 -12.07 2.59 -17.72
CA LYS A 414 -11.81 4.04 -17.55
C LYS A 414 -12.94 4.93 -18.03
N TYR A 415 -13.69 4.49 -19.03
CA TYR A 415 -14.84 5.22 -19.51
C TYR A 415 -16.07 4.32 -19.64
N LYS A 416 -17.24 4.92 -19.44
CA LYS A 416 -18.54 4.37 -19.81
C LYS A 416 -19.00 5.07 -21.07
N MET A 417 -19.34 4.28 -22.09
CA MET A 417 -19.87 4.77 -23.36
C MET A 417 -21.31 4.29 -23.54
N TYR A 418 -22.26 5.19 -23.78
CA TYR A 418 -23.69 4.85 -23.94
C TYR A 418 -24.43 5.84 -24.84
N TYR A 419 -25.57 5.43 -25.39
CA TYR A 419 -26.44 6.29 -26.19
C TYR A 419 -27.40 7.09 -25.29
N GLU A 420 -27.58 8.37 -25.59
CA GLU A 420 -28.53 9.26 -24.92
C GLU A 420 -29.32 10.09 -25.94
N VAL A 421 -30.61 10.30 -25.66
CA VAL A 421 -31.48 11.18 -26.45
C VAL A 421 -32.23 12.16 -25.54
N ASP A 422 -32.08 13.44 -25.81
CA ASP A 422 -32.90 14.50 -25.25
C ASP A 422 -34.05 14.81 -26.22
N SER A 423 -35.27 14.95 -25.69
CA SER A 423 -36.44 15.21 -26.52
C SER A 423 -37.42 16.16 -25.87
N HIS A 424 -38.10 16.92 -26.73
CA HIS A 424 -39.09 17.90 -26.35
C HIS A 424 -40.34 17.74 -27.22
N THR A 425 -41.47 18.08 -26.61
CA THR A 425 -42.77 18.06 -27.27
C THR A 425 -43.42 19.43 -27.12
N LEU A 426 -43.94 19.96 -28.23
CA LEU A 426 -44.71 21.20 -28.25
C LEU A 426 -46.13 20.90 -28.72
N GLU A 427 -47.11 21.09 -27.82
CA GLU A 427 -48.52 20.97 -28.17
C GLU A 427 -49.08 22.32 -28.62
N THR A 428 -49.81 22.29 -29.73
CA THR A 428 -50.61 23.41 -30.25
C THR A 428 -52.07 22.96 -30.38
N ASP A 429 -52.99 23.90 -30.61
CA ASP A 429 -54.43 23.59 -30.72
C ASP A 429 -54.75 22.55 -31.83
N ASP A 430 -53.89 22.46 -32.85
CA ASP A 430 -54.11 21.61 -34.03
C ASP A 430 -53.14 20.41 -34.12
N THR A 431 -51.97 20.44 -33.47
CA THR A 431 -50.88 19.47 -33.69
C THR A 431 -49.88 19.41 -32.54
N THR A 432 -49.29 18.23 -32.34
CA THR A 432 -48.15 18.01 -31.45
C THR A 432 -46.88 17.91 -32.29
N TYR A 433 -45.84 18.68 -31.95
CA TYR A 433 -44.53 18.67 -32.61
C TYR A 433 -43.47 18.03 -31.72
N TYR A 434 -42.53 17.31 -32.34
CA TYR A 434 -41.41 16.64 -31.69
C TYR A 434 -40.08 17.22 -32.12
N ALA A 435 -39.22 17.49 -31.14
CA ALA A 435 -37.82 17.81 -31.34
C ALA A 435 -36.96 16.82 -30.54
N ALA A 436 -35.86 16.36 -31.12
CA ALA A 436 -34.93 15.45 -30.47
C ALA A 436 -33.48 15.79 -30.83
N LYS A 437 -32.59 15.49 -29.89
CA LYS A 437 -31.14 15.58 -30.04
C LYS A 437 -30.51 14.37 -29.37
N ALA A 438 -29.66 13.65 -30.09
CA ALA A 438 -29.07 12.40 -29.62
C ALA A 438 -27.55 12.41 -29.72
N TYR A 439 -26.92 11.68 -28.79
CA TYR A 439 -25.48 11.58 -28.62
C TYR A 439 -25.07 10.17 -28.24
N ILE A 440 -23.84 9.81 -28.62
CA ILE A 440 -23.06 8.80 -27.88
C ILE A 440 -22.28 9.59 -26.82
N VAL A 441 -22.50 9.23 -25.56
CA VAL A 441 -21.92 9.87 -24.40
C VAL A 441 -20.76 9.03 -23.90
N VAL A 442 -19.58 9.63 -23.77
CA VAL A 442 -18.41 8.99 -23.14
C VAL A 442 -18.10 9.72 -21.85
N LYS A 443 -18.10 8.99 -20.75
CA LYS A 443 -17.95 9.55 -19.40
C LYS A 443 -16.94 8.75 -18.59
N PRO A 444 -16.01 9.39 -17.87
CA PRO A 444 -15.12 8.68 -16.94
C PRO A 444 -15.88 7.77 -15.97
N SER A 445 -15.39 6.54 -15.79
CA SER A 445 -16.01 5.47 -14.98
C SER A 445 -15.77 5.65 -13.48
N GLU A 446 -14.62 6.21 -13.10
CA GLU A 446 -14.15 6.43 -11.73
C GLU A 446 -13.71 7.88 -11.51
N PRO A 447 -13.78 8.38 -10.27
CA PRO A 447 -13.21 9.67 -9.96
C PRO A 447 -11.68 9.59 -10.04
N ILE A 448 -11.04 10.50 -10.78
CA ILE A 448 -9.58 10.60 -10.79
C ILE A 448 -9.18 11.28 -9.48
N ILE A 449 -8.60 10.54 -8.54
CA ILE A 449 -8.20 11.07 -7.23
C ILE A 449 -6.67 11.12 -7.16
N GLN A 450 -6.13 12.32 -7.14
CA GLN A 450 -4.73 12.54 -6.79
C GLN A 450 -4.62 12.62 -5.26
N THR A 451 -3.67 11.88 -4.69
CA THR A 451 -3.36 11.94 -3.27
C THR A 451 -1.98 12.54 -3.05
N GLU A 452 -1.88 13.46 -2.11
CA GLU A 452 -0.63 14.12 -1.74
C GLU A 452 -0.47 14.01 -0.22
N GLU A 453 0.70 13.57 0.23
CA GLU A 453 1.06 13.57 1.65
C GLU A 453 1.80 14.87 1.96
N LEU A 454 1.21 15.70 2.82
CA LEU A 454 1.69 17.04 3.13
C LEU A 454 2.04 17.19 4.60
N LYS A 455 3.11 17.94 4.87
CA LYS A 455 3.55 18.36 6.19
C LYS A 455 3.33 19.86 6.36
N VAL A 456 3.42 20.33 7.61
CA VAL A 456 3.41 21.77 7.90
C VAL A 456 4.54 22.46 7.13
N GLY A 457 4.19 23.47 6.34
CA GLY A 457 5.10 24.20 5.46
C GLY A 457 5.08 23.76 4.00
N ASP A 458 4.48 22.61 3.66
CA ASP A 458 4.36 22.18 2.27
C ASP A 458 3.22 22.93 1.56
N GLU A 459 3.40 23.21 0.26
CA GLU A 459 2.36 23.78 -0.58
C GLU A 459 1.41 22.69 -1.06
N VAL A 460 0.10 22.98 -1.05
CA VAL A 460 -0.92 22.13 -1.68
C VAL A 460 -0.88 22.40 -3.18
N SER A 461 -0.47 21.39 -3.95
CA SER A 461 -0.22 21.47 -5.40
C SER A 461 -1.36 22.17 -6.18
N ASP A 462 -0.98 23.15 -7.01
CA ASP A 462 -1.83 23.99 -7.89
C ASP A 462 -2.84 24.90 -7.18
N THR A 463 -2.66 25.18 -5.89
CA THR A 463 -3.60 26.03 -5.15
C THR A 463 -2.97 27.33 -4.63
N GLY A 464 -1.65 27.37 -4.45
CA GLY A 464 -0.97 28.49 -3.77
C GLY A 464 -1.16 28.50 -2.25
N TRP A 465 -1.78 27.47 -1.67
CA TRP A 465 -2.02 27.36 -0.23
C TRP A 465 -0.92 26.54 0.42
N VAL A 466 -0.39 27.02 1.54
CA VAL A 466 0.61 26.31 2.33
C VAL A 466 -0.06 25.71 3.57
N VAL A 467 0.34 24.50 3.97
CA VAL A 467 -0.12 23.88 5.21
C VAL A 467 0.45 24.64 6.41
N ASP A 468 -0.35 25.53 6.98
CA ASP A 468 0.04 26.37 8.13
C ASP A 468 0.22 25.56 9.43
N GLN A 469 -0.64 24.58 9.67
CA GLN A 469 -0.61 23.74 10.89
C GLN A 469 -1.41 22.44 10.70
N ILE A 470 -0.97 21.37 11.36
CA ILE A 470 -1.70 20.09 11.45
C ILE A 470 -2.07 19.86 12.92
N LYS A 471 -3.38 19.76 13.22
CA LYS A 471 -3.87 19.55 14.59
C LYS A 471 -4.11 18.05 14.84
N GLY A 472 -3.10 17.36 15.36
CA GLY A 472 -3.20 16.00 15.92
C GLY A 472 -3.38 16.00 17.44
N GLY A 473 -3.75 14.86 18.05
CA GLY A 473 -3.84 14.72 19.51
C GLY A 473 -2.47 14.72 20.21
N THR A 474 -2.44 15.08 21.49
CA THR A 474 -1.25 14.95 22.36
C THR A 474 -1.05 13.49 22.76
N TYR A 475 0.20 13.09 23.04
CA TYR A 475 0.51 11.80 23.66
C TYR A 475 1.34 12.00 24.92
N THR A 476 1.22 11.08 25.88
CA THR A 476 2.01 11.08 27.10
C THR A 476 3.35 10.40 26.84
N GLU A 477 4.42 11.18 26.86
CA GLU A 477 5.79 10.68 26.85
C GLU A 477 6.15 10.18 28.26
N VAL A 478 6.48 8.88 28.37
CA VAL A 478 6.91 8.25 29.63
C VAL A 478 8.43 8.11 29.60
N THR A 479 9.11 8.77 30.54
CA THR A 479 10.56 8.59 30.74
C THR A 479 10.78 7.72 31.97
N VAL A 480 11.32 6.51 31.77
CA VAL A 480 11.70 5.62 32.86
C VAL A 480 12.93 6.17 33.58
N MET A 481 12.85 6.22 34.90
CA MET A 481 13.91 6.70 35.78
C MET A 481 14.59 5.51 36.48
N HIS A 482 15.89 5.62 36.70
CA HIS A 482 16.66 4.62 37.43
C HIS A 482 17.15 5.21 38.75
N PRO A 483 17.08 4.47 39.88
CA PRO A 483 17.66 4.92 41.15
C PRO A 483 19.15 5.19 41.00
N THR A 484 19.62 6.34 41.49
CA THR A 484 21.05 6.68 41.52
C THR A 484 21.76 6.16 42.77
N GLU A 485 21.00 5.75 43.78
CA GLU A 485 21.48 5.20 45.05
C GLU A 485 20.73 3.89 45.36
N PRO A 486 21.32 2.99 46.18
CA PRO A 486 20.60 1.83 46.70
C PRO A 486 19.34 2.26 47.44
N ILE A 487 18.24 1.56 47.22
CA ILE A 487 16.97 1.79 47.93
C ILE A 487 16.75 0.78 49.06
N THR A 488 17.58 -0.26 49.16
CA THR A 488 17.52 -1.28 50.21
C THR A 488 18.71 -1.14 51.17
N TYR A 489 18.43 -1.14 52.47
CA TYR A 489 19.36 -0.89 53.57
C TYR A 489 19.17 -1.93 54.67
N LEU A 490 20.21 -2.18 55.46
CA LEU A 490 20.12 -2.94 56.70
C LEU A 490 19.66 -2.05 57.86
N ASP A 491 18.96 -2.63 58.83
CA ASP A 491 18.52 -1.92 60.04
C ASP A 491 19.66 -1.30 60.85
N THR A 492 20.87 -1.84 60.76
CA THR A 492 22.09 -1.29 61.36
C THR A 492 22.59 -0.01 60.71
N GLU A 493 22.11 0.30 59.50
CA GLU A 493 22.47 1.51 58.75
C GLU A 493 21.52 2.68 59.03
N ILE A 494 20.46 2.42 59.80
CA ILE A 494 19.43 3.40 60.14
C ILE A 494 19.54 3.76 61.61
N ASP A 495 19.64 5.06 61.89
CA ASP A 495 19.49 5.59 63.25
C ASP A 495 18.00 5.88 63.51
N PRO A 496 17.31 5.07 64.34
CA PRO A 496 15.89 5.26 64.59
C PRO A 496 15.58 6.60 65.29
N GLU A 497 16.54 7.26 65.91
CA GLU A 497 16.32 8.57 66.56
C GLU A 497 16.43 9.74 65.57
N ASN A 498 17.08 9.53 64.44
CA ASN A 498 17.39 10.57 63.46
C ASN A 498 17.27 10.03 62.02
N ILE A 499 16.04 9.76 61.60
CA ILE A 499 15.76 9.34 60.23
C ILE A 499 15.73 10.55 59.28
N ASP A 500 16.14 10.34 58.04
CA ASP A 500 16.32 11.36 57.00
C ASP A 500 15.49 11.11 55.73
N SER A 501 14.67 10.05 55.73
CA SER A 501 13.83 9.65 54.62
C SER A 501 12.61 8.87 55.11
N ASN A 502 11.60 8.72 54.25
CA ASN A 502 10.55 7.73 54.50
C ASN A 502 11.15 6.33 54.56
N LEU A 503 10.59 5.45 55.40
CA LEU A 503 11.10 4.09 55.57
C LEU A 503 10.01 3.04 55.30
N ILE A 504 10.39 1.93 54.66
CA ILE A 504 9.63 0.67 54.67
C ILE A 504 10.43 -0.32 55.50
N LEU A 505 9.94 -0.68 56.69
CA LEU A 505 10.60 -1.62 57.57
C LEU A 505 10.07 -3.03 57.30
N VAL A 506 10.93 -3.91 56.77
CA VAL A 506 10.57 -5.30 56.50
C VAL A 506 11.04 -6.17 57.66
N GLY A 507 10.07 -6.79 58.33
CA GLY A 507 10.28 -7.68 59.48
C GLY A 507 9.86 -7.06 60.81
N GLY A 508 9.33 -7.92 61.69
CA GLY A 508 8.88 -7.54 63.04
C GLY A 508 10.04 -7.27 64.02
N PRO A 509 9.74 -6.94 65.29
CA PRO A 509 10.73 -6.59 66.33
C PRO A 509 11.81 -7.63 66.61
N VAL A 510 11.60 -8.89 66.21
CA VAL A 510 12.59 -9.96 66.36
C VAL A 510 13.64 -9.89 65.24
N ALA A 511 13.25 -9.46 64.05
CA ALA A 511 14.09 -9.46 62.85
C ALA A 511 14.71 -8.09 62.58
N ASN A 512 13.97 -7.00 62.80
CA ASN A 512 14.37 -5.63 62.47
C ASN A 512 14.46 -4.76 63.74
N ALA A 513 15.65 -4.24 64.02
CA ALA A 513 15.96 -3.44 65.20
C ALA A 513 15.25 -2.07 65.21
N VAL A 514 14.99 -1.47 64.05
CA VAL A 514 14.22 -0.22 63.93
C VAL A 514 12.76 -0.49 64.28
N THR A 515 12.16 -1.56 63.75
CA THR A 515 10.81 -1.99 64.14
C THR A 515 10.72 -2.24 65.65
N LYS A 516 11.75 -2.89 66.22
CA LYS A 516 11.83 -3.11 67.67
C LYS A 516 11.85 -1.81 68.46
N TYR A 517 12.66 -0.84 68.04
CA TYR A 517 12.72 0.47 68.68
C TYR A 517 11.35 1.17 68.69
N LEU A 518 10.65 1.15 67.55
CA LEU A 518 9.32 1.76 67.42
C LEU A 518 8.28 1.10 68.32
N VAL A 519 8.36 -0.23 68.51
CA VAL A 519 7.47 -0.97 69.42
C VAL A 519 7.81 -0.71 70.89
N ASP A 520 9.09 -0.81 71.27
CA ASP A 520 9.54 -0.64 72.66
C ASP A 520 9.24 0.78 73.19
N ASN A 521 9.27 1.79 72.32
CA ASN A 521 8.95 3.18 72.65
C ASN A 521 7.46 3.55 72.43
N GLY A 522 6.62 2.59 72.02
CA GLY A 522 5.17 2.76 71.89
C GLY A 522 4.69 3.56 70.69
N TYR A 523 5.53 3.74 69.66
CA TYR A 523 5.16 4.37 68.39
C TYR A 523 4.29 3.44 67.53
N SER A 524 4.67 2.16 67.46
CA SER A 524 3.90 1.12 66.77
C SER A 524 2.85 0.50 67.69
N LYS A 525 1.62 0.28 67.19
CA LYS A 525 0.46 -0.16 67.99
C LYS A 525 0.04 -1.61 67.71
N VAL A 526 0.61 -2.23 66.68
CA VAL A 526 0.28 -3.60 66.27
C VAL A 526 0.99 -4.61 67.18
N ASP A 527 0.29 -5.68 67.57
CA ASP A 527 0.89 -6.83 68.26
C ASP A 527 1.60 -7.74 67.25
N TRP A 528 2.81 -7.34 66.85
CA TRP A 528 3.61 -8.04 65.85
C TRP A 528 3.98 -9.47 66.24
N TYR A 529 3.98 -9.80 67.54
CA TYR A 529 4.28 -11.15 68.00
C TYR A 529 3.15 -12.15 67.71
N ASN A 530 1.93 -11.66 67.46
CA ASN A 530 0.76 -12.47 67.12
C ASN A 530 0.15 -12.15 65.73
N SER A 531 0.62 -11.09 65.07
CA SER A 531 0.16 -10.66 63.74
C SER A 531 0.27 -11.77 62.69
N ALA A 532 -0.78 -11.96 61.90
CA ALA A 532 -0.79 -12.90 60.78
C ALA A 532 -0.13 -12.34 59.51
N GLY A 533 0.40 -11.12 59.57
CA GLY A 533 0.92 -10.36 58.42
C GLY A 533 0.11 -9.09 58.24
N ASP A 534 0.54 -8.02 58.89
CA ASP A 534 -0.12 -6.71 58.85
C ASP A 534 0.83 -5.65 58.28
N ILE A 535 0.25 -4.54 57.82
CA ILE A 535 0.98 -3.33 57.42
C ILE A 535 0.52 -2.19 58.31
N GLU A 536 1.46 -1.52 58.99
CA GLU A 536 1.18 -0.33 59.79
C GLU A 536 1.87 0.88 59.18
N TYR A 537 1.10 1.94 58.93
CA TYR A 537 1.64 3.24 58.53
C TYR A 537 1.65 4.20 59.72
N ILE A 538 2.84 4.73 60.02
CA ILE A 538 3.07 5.80 60.98
C ILE A 538 3.31 7.06 60.16
N GLU A 539 2.31 7.95 60.14
CA GLU A 539 2.24 9.07 59.20
C GLU A 539 3.32 10.14 59.41
N ASP A 540 3.67 10.42 60.67
CA ASP A 540 4.68 11.42 61.02
C ASP A 540 5.56 10.91 62.17
N TYR A 541 6.78 10.56 61.80
CA TYR A 541 7.89 10.25 62.70
C TYR A 541 9.07 11.15 62.33
N ASN A 542 9.27 12.21 63.12
CA ASN A 542 10.30 13.23 62.88
C ASN A 542 10.23 13.88 61.48
N GLY A 543 9.03 14.07 60.93
CA GLY A 543 8.81 14.69 59.62
C GLY A 543 8.83 13.72 58.43
N PHE A 544 8.96 12.41 58.68
CA PHE A 544 8.93 11.36 57.67
C PHE A 544 7.90 10.28 58.04
N GLY A 545 7.37 9.58 57.05
CA GLY A 545 6.49 8.45 57.30
C GLY A 545 7.26 7.13 57.44
N ILE A 546 6.73 6.20 58.23
CA ILE A 546 7.27 4.85 58.37
C ILE A 546 6.18 3.83 58.06
N LEU A 547 6.48 2.89 57.17
CA LEU A 547 5.62 1.77 56.82
C LEU A 547 6.23 0.47 57.34
N ILE A 548 5.62 -0.14 58.35
CA ILE A 548 6.06 -1.43 58.91
C ILE A 548 5.34 -2.56 58.18
N VAL A 549 6.09 -3.48 57.61
CA VAL A 549 5.60 -4.66 56.88
C VAL A 549 6.11 -5.91 57.59
N ALA A 550 5.26 -6.50 58.42
CA ALA A 550 5.69 -7.55 59.34
C ALA A 550 4.57 -8.51 59.74
N GLY A 551 4.98 -9.69 60.23
CA GLY A 551 4.10 -10.62 60.91
C GLY A 551 4.86 -11.41 61.98
N LYS A 552 4.15 -12.27 62.70
CA LYS A 552 4.68 -13.10 63.80
C LYS A 552 5.85 -14.00 63.40
N ASP A 553 5.93 -14.34 62.12
CA ASP A 553 6.98 -15.16 61.53
C ASP A 553 7.26 -14.72 60.08
N ARG A 554 8.26 -15.36 59.46
CA ARG A 554 8.72 -15.07 58.10
C ARG A 554 7.65 -15.32 57.02
N TYR A 555 6.72 -16.26 57.25
CA TYR A 555 5.64 -16.53 56.29
C TYR A 555 4.56 -15.45 56.39
N ALA A 556 4.21 -15.05 57.60
CA ALA A 556 3.31 -13.93 57.84
C ALA A 556 3.87 -12.61 57.29
N THR A 557 5.17 -12.35 57.48
CA THR A 557 5.86 -11.17 56.91
C THR A 557 5.85 -11.20 55.37
N ARG A 558 6.01 -12.39 54.77
CA ARG A 558 5.90 -12.57 53.31
C ARG A 558 4.51 -12.23 52.78
N GLU A 559 3.44 -12.62 53.49
CA GLU A 559 2.07 -12.27 53.08
C GLU A 559 1.79 -10.76 53.20
N ALA A 560 2.32 -10.10 54.23
CA ALA A 560 2.26 -8.64 54.34
C ALA A 560 3.00 -7.94 53.17
N ALA A 561 4.18 -8.45 52.79
CA ALA A 561 4.93 -7.93 51.65
C ALA A 561 4.17 -8.08 50.32
N LYS A 562 3.45 -9.19 50.12
CA LYS A 562 2.59 -9.38 48.93
C LYS A 562 1.46 -8.36 48.87
N GLN A 563 0.81 -8.09 50.00
CA GLN A 563 -0.25 -7.07 50.08
C GLN A 563 0.30 -5.68 49.72
N LEU A 564 1.51 -5.35 50.15
CA LEU A 564 2.15 -4.10 49.76
C LEU A 564 2.48 -4.05 48.26
N MET A 565 3.01 -5.13 47.68
CA MET A 565 3.29 -5.17 46.23
C MET A 565 2.03 -4.99 45.39
N GLU A 566 0.93 -5.64 45.78
CA GLU A 566 -0.36 -5.45 45.12
C GLU A 566 -0.84 -4.00 45.23
N TYR A 567 -0.70 -3.38 46.40
CA TYR A 567 -0.99 -1.97 46.59
C TYR A 567 -0.13 -1.07 45.68
N LEU A 568 1.20 -1.27 45.63
CA LEU A 568 2.12 -0.52 44.78
C LEU A 568 1.77 -0.65 43.30
N SER A 569 1.36 -1.84 42.85
CA SER A 569 0.93 -2.06 41.46
C SER A 569 -0.34 -1.28 41.07
N ASN A 570 -1.14 -0.86 42.06
CA ASN A 570 -2.34 -0.05 41.85
C ASN A 570 -2.05 1.46 41.93
N LEU A 571 -0.82 1.86 42.25
CA LEU A 571 -0.37 3.26 42.24
C LEU A 571 0.31 3.67 40.91
N SER A 572 0.48 2.71 39.98
CA SER A 572 1.16 2.90 38.70
C SER A 572 0.32 3.64 37.68
#